data_AF-A0A355XPV6-F1
#
_entry.id   AF-A0A355XPV6-F1
#
_cell.length_a   1.000
_cell.length_b   1.000
_cell.length_c   1.000
_cell.angle_alpha   90.00
_cell.angle_beta   90.00
_cell.angle_gamma   90.00
#
_symmetry.space_group_name_H-M   'P 1'
#
loop_
_entity.id
_entity.type
_entity.pdbx_description
1 polymer ?
#
loop_
_entity_poly.entity_id
_entity_poly.type
_entity_poly.pdbx_seq_one_letter_code
_entity_poly.pdbx_strand_id
1 'polypeptide(L)'
;IAYYVNNTPNVEADAVKMVERHIVMAGQATGYKIGMLKILELREKAKSELGEAFDIREYHDVVLTNGRLPMDILEIQVDKWITSKLN
;
A
#
# COMPACT_ATOMS: atom_id res chain seq x y z
N ILE A 1 -21.79 12.17 -4.53
CA ILE A 1 -22.12 11.28 -5.68
C ILE A 1 -21.45 11.72 -6.97
N ALA A 2 -21.71 12.95 -7.46
CA ALA A 2 -21.19 13.44 -8.75
C ALA A 2 -19.69 13.22 -9.00
N TYR A 3 -18.84 13.43 -7.99
CA TYR A 3 -17.40 13.16 -8.11
C TYR A 3 -17.10 11.71 -8.54
N TYR A 4 -17.78 10.71 -7.97
CA TYR A 4 -17.59 9.31 -8.36
C TYR A 4 -17.99 9.07 -9.82
N VAL A 5 -19.19 9.52 -10.21
CA VAL A 5 -19.73 9.33 -11.57
C VAL A 5 -18.84 9.98 -12.63
N ASN A 6 -18.24 11.13 -12.32
CA ASN A 6 -17.39 11.85 -13.29
C ASN A 6 -15.96 11.28 -13.38
N ASN A 7 -15.52 10.49 -12.40
CA ASN A 7 -14.12 10.02 -12.30
C ASN A 7 -13.99 8.50 -12.40
N THR A 8 -15.10 7.76 -12.48
CA THR A 8 -15.09 6.30 -12.67
C THR A 8 -16.16 5.88 -13.68
N PRO A 9 -16.01 4.74 -14.35
CA PRO A 9 -17.01 4.24 -15.31
C PRO A 9 -18.24 3.60 -14.64
N ASN A 10 -18.45 3.82 -13.34
CA ASN A 10 -19.51 3.15 -12.60
C ASN A 10 -20.88 3.79 -12.88
N VAL A 11 -21.94 2.97 -12.88
CA VAL A 11 -23.31 3.48 -12.91
C VAL A 11 -23.62 4.24 -11.62
N GLU A 12 -24.54 5.22 -11.69
CA GLU A 12 -24.86 6.10 -10.56
C GLU A 12 -25.27 5.34 -9.28
N ALA A 13 -26.02 4.24 -9.43
CA ALA A 13 -26.45 3.41 -8.31
C ALA A 13 -25.26 2.84 -7.49
N ASP A 14 -24.14 2.54 -8.14
CA ASP A 14 -22.93 2.07 -7.45
C ASP A 14 -22.20 3.22 -6.74
N ALA A 15 -22.18 4.41 -7.36
CA ALA A 15 -21.63 5.61 -6.72
C ALA A 15 -22.40 5.99 -5.45
N VAL A 16 -23.73 5.85 -5.45
CA VAL A 16 -24.58 6.03 -4.26
C VAL A 16 -24.20 5.06 -3.16
N LYS A 17 -24.22 3.75 -3.44
CA LYS A 17 -23.83 2.70 -2.47
C LYS A 17 -22.44 2.94 -1.89
N MET A 18 -21.48 3.35 -2.72
CA MET A 18 -20.11 3.63 -2.26
C MET A 18 -20.09 4.80 -1.29
N VAL A 19 -20.72 5.93 -1.62
CA VAL A 19 -20.74 7.11 -0.73
C VAL A 19 -21.46 6.81 0.57
N GLU A 20 -22.59 6.10 0.55
CA GLU A 20 -23.29 5.64 1.76
C GLU A 20 -22.39 4.78 2.65
N ARG A 21 -21.63 3.84 2.06
CA ARG A 21 -20.65 3.03 2.81
C ARG A 21 -19.58 3.91 3.48
N HIS A 22 -19.12 4.96 2.82
CA HIS A 22 -18.06 5.82 3.36
C HIS A 22 -18.56 6.66 4.54
N ILE A 23 -19.86 7.01 4.56
CA ILE A 23 -20.49 7.70 5.69
C ILE A 23 -20.51 6.80 6.93
N VAL A 24 -20.84 5.51 6.78
CA VAL A 24 -20.91 4.54 7.90
C VAL A 24 -19.52 4.07 8.32
N MET A 25 -18.60 3.88 7.37
CA MET A 25 -17.24 3.37 7.62
C MET A 25 -16.19 4.43 7.28
N ALA A 26 -16.19 5.52 8.05
CA ALA A 26 -15.27 6.64 7.85
C ALA A 26 -13.80 6.16 7.80
N GLY A 27 -13.05 6.62 6.81
CA GLY A 27 -11.63 6.29 6.61
C GLY A 27 -11.35 4.93 5.98
N GLN A 28 -12.30 3.98 5.92
CA GLN A 28 -12.03 2.64 5.35
C GLN A 28 -11.54 2.70 3.90
N ALA A 29 -12.12 3.59 3.09
CA ALA A 29 -11.79 3.71 1.68
C ALA A 29 -10.39 4.30 1.40
N THR A 30 -9.76 4.96 2.38
CA THR A 30 -8.40 5.50 2.17
C THR A 30 -7.36 4.40 2.23
N GLY A 31 -7.63 3.30 2.95
CA GLY A 31 -6.71 2.18 3.14
C GLY A 31 -6.23 1.55 1.83
N TYR A 32 -7.07 1.53 0.78
CA TYR A 32 -6.68 1.00 -0.53
C TYR A 32 -5.48 1.74 -1.11
N LYS A 33 -5.56 3.08 -1.16
CA LYS A 33 -4.53 3.87 -1.83
C LYS A 33 -3.37 4.23 -0.91
N ILE A 34 -3.64 4.53 0.36
CA ILE A 34 -2.59 4.83 1.33
C ILE A 34 -1.68 3.61 1.57
N GLY A 35 -2.25 2.41 1.74
CA GLY A 35 -1.46 1.19 1.88
C GLY A 35 -0.63 0.87 0.63
N MET A 36 -1.24 0.99 -0.56
CA MET A 36 -0.52 0.83 -1.83
C MET A 36 0.65 1.81 -1.96
N LEU A 37 0.43 3.09 -1.66
CA LEU A 37 1.46 4.12 -1.77
C LEU A 37 2.62 3.85 -0.83
N LYS A 38 2.36 3.46 0.43
CA LYS A 38 3.44 3.14 1.38
C LYS A 38 4.24 1.92 0.95
N ILE A 39 3.59 0.86 0.46
CA ILE A 39 4.30 -0.31 -0.09
C ILE A 39 5.21 0.12 -1.25
N LEU A 40 4.71 0.92 -2.20
CA LEU A 40 5.52 1.42 -3.30
C LEU A 40 6.69 2.31 -2.84
N GLU A 41 6.45 3.20 -1.88
CA GLU A 41 7.48 4.05 -1.26
C GLU A 41 8.61 3.21 -0.66
N LEU A 42 8.28 2.18 0.13
CA LEU A 42 9.26 1.27 0.73
C LEU A 42 10.05 0.48 -0.32
N ARG A 43 9.40 0.12 -1.44
CA ARG A 43 10.08 -0.54 -2.55
C ARG A 43 11.09 0.37 -3.23
N GLU A 44 10.72 1.63 -3.49
CA GLU A 44 11.64 2.59 -4.09
C GLU A 44 12.78 2.96 -3.14
N LYS A 45 12.52 3.05 -1.82
CA LYS A 45 13.57 3.14 -0.79
C LYS A 45 14.57 1.98 -0.89
N ALA A 46 14.07 0.74 -0.88
CA ALA A 46 14.92 -0.44 -0.97
C ALA A 46 15.75 -0.50 -2.25
N LYS A 47 15.17 -0.13 -3.41
CA LYS A 47 15.91 -0.02 -4.67
C LYS A 47 17.02 1.02 -4.59
N SER A 48 16.73 2.18 -3.99
CA SER A 48 17.70 3.27 -3.87
C SER A 48 18.87 2.90 -2.94
N GLU A 49 18.60 2.20 -1.84
CA GLU A 49 19.62 1.85 -0.85
C GLU A 49 20.45 0.62 -1.25
N LEU A 50 19.84 -0.38 -1.90
CA LEU A 50 20.52 -1.63 -2.28
C LEU A 50 21.15 -1.61 -3.69
N GLY A 51 20.68 -0.75 -4.60
CA GLY A 51 21.18 -0.71 -5.98
C GLY A 51 21.10 -2.07 -6.66
N GLU A 52 22.22 -2.55 -7.19
CA GLU A 52 22.33 -3.87 -7.86
C GLU A 52 22.05 -5.07 -6.92
N ALA A 53 22.13 -4.88 -5.59
CA ALA A 53 21.80 -5.92 -4.63
C ALA A 53 20.28 -6.06 -4.35
N PHE A 54 19.45 -5.18 -4.92
CA PHE A 54 18.00 -5.25 -4.78
C PHE A 54 17.42 -6.47 -5.53
N ASP A 55 16.69 -7.31 -4.81
CA ASP A 55 15.88 -8.39 -5.40
C ASP A 55 14.40 -8.18 -5.07
N ILE A 56 13.57 -8.09 -6.11
CA ILE A 56 12.11 -7.92 -5.97
C ILE A 56 11.44 -9.13 -5.29
N ARG A 57 12.02 -10.32 -5.42
CA ARG A 57 11.52 -11.55 -4.80
C ARG A 57 11.69 -11.49 -3.29
N GLU A 58 12.88 -11.11 -2.84
CA GLU A 58 13.15 -10.90 -1.40
C GLU A 58 12.29 -9.78 -0.82
N TYR A 59 12.12 -8.67 -1.55
CA TYR A 59 11.21 -7.60 -1.13
C TYR A 59 9.76 -8.12 -0.93
N HIS A 60 9.24 -8.93 -1.86
CA HIS A 60 7.93 -9.54 -1.70
C HIS A 60 7.86 -10.51 -0.52
N ASP A 61 8.93 -11.28 -0.27
CA ASP A 61 8.99 -12.17 0.90
C ASP A 61 8.89 -11.37 2.21
N VAL A 62 9.61 -10.26 2.33
CA VAL A 62 9.53 -9.36 3.50
C VAL A 62 8.10 -8.82 3.70
N VAL A 63 7.44 -8.42 2.61
CA VAL A 63 6.08 -7.84 2.66
C VAL A 63 5.01 -8.88 3.00
N LEU A 64 5.15 -10.13 2.55
CA LEU A 64 4.08 -11.13 2.61
C LEU A 64 4.21 -12.14 3.75
N THR A 65 5.44 -12.46 4.20
CA THR A 65 5.69 -13.58 5.13
C THR A 65 5.04 -13.38 6.50
N ASN A 66 5.03 -12.14 7.00
CA ASN A 66 4.53 -11.83 8.35
C ASN A 66 3.01 -11.56 8.40
N GLY A 67 2.30 -11.76 7.29
CA GLY A 67 0.86 -11.52 7.21
C GLY A 67 0.50 -10.04 7.28
N ARG A 68 -0.67 -9.74 7.88
CA ARG A 68 -1.20 -8.37 7.93
C ARG A 68 -0.50 -7.58 9.04
N LEU A 69 0.31 -6.60 8.64
CA LEU A 69 1.01 -5.71 9.56
C LEU A 69 0.50 -4.27 9.46
N PRO A 70 0.53 -3.51 10.57
CA PRO A 70 0.56 -2.05 10.52
C PRO A 70 1.71 -1.55 9.63
N MET A 71 1.51 -0.41 8.95
CA MET A 71 2.46 0.09 7.94
C MET A 71 3.83 0.48 8.53
N ASP A 72 3.84 0.99 9.76
CA ASP A 72 5.04 1.29 10.54
C ASP A 72 5.85 0.02 10.88
N ILE A 73 5.16 -1.08 11.21
CA ILE A 73 5.81 -2.37 11.44
C ILE A 73 6.37 -2.94 10.14
N LEU A 74 5.64 -2.82 9.03
CA LEU A 74 6.14 -3.23 7.71
C LEU A 74 7.41 -2.46 7.31
N GLU A 75 7.44 -1.15 7.54
CA GLU A 75 8.61 -0.30 7.30
C GLU A 75 9.83 -0.78 8.10
N ILE A 76 9.65 -1.09 9.39
CA ILE A 76 10.73 -1.66 10.21
C ILE A 76 11.26 -2.98 9.63
N GLN A 77 10.39 -3.84 9.07
CA GLN A 77 10.85 -5.10 8.47
C GLN A 77 11.65 -4.87 7.19
N VAL A 78 11.23 -3.93 6.35
CA VAL A 78 11.97 -3.54 5.13
C VAL A 78 13.34 -2.97 5.50
N ASP A 79 13.40 -2.08 6.49
CA ASP A 79 14.66 -1.45 6.93
C ASP A 79 15.65 -2.47 7.52
N LYS A 80 15.14 -3.45 8.27
CA LYS A 80 15.95 -4.57 8.78
C LYS A 80 16.51 -5.42 7.64
N TRP A 81 15.70 -5.74 6.64
CA TRP A 81 16.15 -6.49 5.49
C TRP A 81 17.22 -5.71 4.71
N ILE A 82 16.98 -4.43 4.40
CA ILE A 82 17.99 -3.58 3.72
C ILE A 82 19.30 -3.57 4.51
N THR A 83 19.24 -3.31 5.82
CA THR A 83 20.42 -3.32 6.70
C THR A 83 21.17 -4.66 6.66
N SER A 84 20.44 -5.78 6.59
CA SER A 84 21.06 -7.11 6.52
C SER A 84 21.81 -7.39 5.21
N LYS A 85 21.51 -6.65 4.14
CA LYS A 85 22.12 -6.82 2.81
C LYS A 85 23.32 -5.88 2.57
N LEU A 86 23.47 -4.84 3.40
CA LEU A 86 24.56 -3.86 3.33
C LEU A 86 25.78 -4.24 4.21
N ASN A 87 25.61 -5.19 5.12
CA ASN A 87 26.67 -5.70 6.00
C ASN A 87 27.41 -6.90 5.38
#